data_AF-A0A9D1ZN98-F1
#
_entry.id   AF-A0A9D1ZN98-F1
#
_cell.length_a   1.000
_cell.length_b   1.000
_cell.length_c   1.000
_cell.angle_alpha   90.00
_cell.angle_beta   90.00
_cell.angle_gamma   90.00
#
_symmetry.space_group_name_H-M   'P 1'
#
loop_
_entity.id
_entity.type
_entity.pdbx_description
1 polymer ?
#
loop_
_entity_poly.entity_id
_entity_poly.type
_entity_poly.pdbx_seq_one_letter_code
_entity_poly.pdbx_strand_id
1 'polypeptide(L)'
;MAKATKDKGGRPEVITEQKLNQFQTFIIAGCSLKEACEQIEISTNTWRRYMKRHPSYVAKFAKWKKELEARAKLNIAMKITNEKDTEASVYYLERQTKLRDQAARTSLNRAKAQQTRLQNKLLKKQLEQIDTTASKARDSMSKLDMDTLKHLANLDQGVDINGID
;
A
#
# COMPACT_ATOMS: atom_id res chain seq x y z
N MET A 1 32.66 -45.57 22.08
CA MET A 1 33.26 -44.45 21.32
C MET A 1 32.62 -44.43 19.94
N ALA A 2 31.72 -43.47 19.67
CA ALA A 2 31.00 -43.41 18.40
C ALA A 2 31.88 -42.78 17.30
N LYS A 3 31.88 -43.43 16.14
CA LYS A 3 32.79 -43.19 15.00
C LYS A 3 32.30 -41.96 14.21
N ALA A 4 33.16 -40.95 14.07
CA ALA A 4 32.88 -39.78 13.24
C ALA A 4 32.83 -40.16 11.76
N THR A 5 31.69 -39.94 11.11
CA THR A 5 31.52 -40.11 9.67
C THR A 5 32.14 -38.91 8.95
N LYS A 6 33.12 -39.16 8.06
CA LYS A 6 33.72 -38.13 7.20
C LYS A 6 32.69 -37.65 6.18
N ASP A 7 32.40 -36.36 6.19
CA ASP A 7 31.48 -35.73 5.25
C ASP A 7 32.15 -35.47 3.88
N LYS A 8 31.38 -35.65 2.80
CA LYS A 8 31.82 -35.56 1.41
C LYS A 8 31.92 -34.10 0.96
N GLY A 9 33.08 -33.48 1.19
CA GLY A 9 33.71 -32.48 0.30
C GLY A 9 32.87 -31.30 -0.25
N GLY A 10 31.84 -30.84 0.45
CA GLY A 10 31.10 -29.61 0.10
C GLY A 10 31.65 -28.38 0.82
N ARG A 11 31.43 -27.18 0.25
CA ARG A 11 31.68 -25.91 0.97
C ARG A 11 30.82 -25.92 2.25
N PRO A 12 31.40 -25.67 3.44
CA PRO A 12 30.65 -25.65 4.70
C PRO A 12 29.44 -24.69 4.63
N GLU A 13 28.31 -25.10 5.22
CA GLU A 13 27.13 -24.25 5.28
C GLU A 13 27.40 -23.03 6.16
N VAL A 14 27.21 -21.83 5.60
CA VAL A 14 27.53 -20.55 6.25
C VAL A 14 26.64 -20.29 7.49
N ILE A 15 25.44 -20.85 7.50
CA ILE A 15 24.50 -20.74 8.61
C ILE A 15 24.55 -22.05 9.40
N THR A 16 25.36 -22.06 10.45
CA THR A 16 25.41 -23.15 11.42
C THR A 16 24.21 -23.08 12.37
N GLU A 17 23.94 -24.18 13.08
CA GLU A 17 22.88 -24.22 14.10
C GLU A 17 23.11 -23.17 15.21
N GLN A 18 24.35 -22.94 15.60
CA GLN A 18 24.70 -21.90 16.58
C GLN A 18 24.32 -20.51 16.07
N LYS A 19 24.70 -20.16 14.82
CA LYS A 19 24.33 -18.87 14.22
C LYS A 19 22.82 -18.74 14.07
N LEU A 20 22.11 -19.84 13.78
CA LEU A 20 20.66 -19.85 13.68
C LEU A 20 19.98 -19.60 15.04
N ASN A 21 20.47 -20.18 16.13
CA ASN A 21 19.94 -19.96 17.48
C ASN A 21 20.17 -18.51 17.95
N GLN A 22 21.34 -17.95 17.65
CA GLN A 22 21.63 -16.52 17.89
C GLN A 22 20.71 -15.63 17.05
N PHE A 23 20.58 -15.93 15.76
CA PHE A 23 19.67 -15.23 14.86
C PHE A 23 18.22 -15.21 15.40
N GLN A 24 17.71 -16.37 15.80
CA GLN A 24 16.39 -16.50 16.38
C GLN A 24 16.23 -15.60 17.61
N THR A 25 17.22 -15.60 18.51
CA THR A 25 17.21 -14.76 19.71
C THR A 25 17.09 -13.27 19.36
N PHE A 26 17.87 -12.78 18.39
CA PHE A 26 17.79 -11.38 17.95
C PHE A 26 16.45 -11.04 17.31
N ILE A 27 15.92 -11.92 16.46
CA ILE A 27 14.61 -11.70 15.83
C ILE A 27 13.48 -11.69 16.88
N ILE A 28 13.54 -12.59 17.86
CA ILE A 28 12.59 -12.60 18.98
C ILE A 28 12.72 -11.29 19.76
N ALA A 29 13.93 -10.82 20.05
CA ALA A 29 14.17 -9.56 20.75
C ALA A 29 13.68 -8.30 20.00
N GLY A 30 13.18 -8.45 18.76
CA GLY A 30 12.62 -7.35 17.98
C GLY A 30 13.60 -6.69 17.03
N CYS A 31 14.82 -7.23 16.89
CA CYS A 31 15.77 -6.74 15.88
C CYS A 31 15.22 -6.94 14.47
N SER A 32 15.56 -5.99 13.59
CA SER A 32 15.31 -6.13 12.16
C SER A 32 16.12 -7.28 11.57
N LEU A 33 15.70 -7.77 10.40
CA LEU A 33 16.43 -8.80 9.66
C LEU A 33 17.89 -8.39 9.40
N LYS A 34 18.12 -7.11 9.10
CA LYS A 34 19.45 -6.58 8.80
C LYS A 34 20.35 -6.66 10.05
N GLU A 35 19.89 -6.11 11.16
CA GLU A 35 20.62 -6.13 12.44
C GLU A 35 20.92 -7.57 12.89
N ALA A 36 19.92 -8.45 12.86
CA ALA A 36 20.11 -9.84 13.26
C ALA A 36 21.11 -10.59 12.36
N CYS A 37 21.17 -10.28 11.06
CA CYS A 37 22.16 -10.85 10.15
C CYS A 37 23.57 -10.29 10.42
N GLU A 38 23.69 -9.00 10.72
CA GLU A 38 24.96 -8.35 11.07
C GLU A 38 25.54 -8.96 12.35
N GLN A 39 24.71 -9.19 13.38
CA GLN A 39 25.15 -9.79 14.65
C GLN A 39 25.69 -11.21 14.53
N ILE A 40 25.32 -11.96 13.49
CA ILE A 40 25.82 -13.31 13.22
C ILE A 40 26.78 -13.35 12.02
N GLU A 41 27.20 -12.18 11.54
CA GLU A 41 28.16 -12.01 10.45
C GLU A 41 27.73 -12.70 9.15
N ILE A 42 26.45 -12.53 8.75
CA ILE A 42 25.97 -12.97 7.44
C ILE A 42 25.30 -11.83 6.68
N SER A 43 25.22 -11.94 5.36
CA SER A 43 24.40 -11.03 4.56
C SER A 43 22.92 -11.42 4.61
N THR A 44 22.02 -10.45 4.46
CA THR A 44 20.57 -10.71 4.30
C THR A 44 20.27 -11.60 3.09
N ASN A 45 21.08 -11.53 2.03
CA ASN A 45 20.97 -12.41 0.87
C ASN A 45 21.35 -13.87 1.21
N THR A 46 22.30 -14.08 2.13
CA THR A 46 22.64 -15.40 2.66
C THR A 46 21.43 -15.99 3.40
N TRP A 47 20.79 -15.21 4.28
CA TRP A 47 19.56 -15.63 4.97
C TRP A 47 18.42 -15.97 3.99
N ARG A 48 18.16 -15.10 3.00
CA ARG A 48 17.12 -15.36 1.99
C ARG A 48 17.38 -16.64 1.20
N ARG A 49 18.65 -16.92 0.85
CA ARG A 49 19.03 -18.17 0.17
C ARG A 49 18.85 -19.37 1.08
N TYR A 50 19.18 -19.26 2.36
CA TYR A 50 18.95 -20.29 3.35
C TYR A 50 17.46 -20.62 3.48
N MET A 51 16.58 -19.62 3.60
CA MET A 51 15.11 -19.83 3.65
C MET A 51 14.55 -20.51 2.39
N LYS A 52 15.12 -20.24 1.20
CA LYS A 52 14.72 -20.93 -0.04
C LYS A 52 15.06 -22.42 -0.01
N ARG A 53 16.19 -22.80 0.59
CA ARG A 53 16.63 -24.20 0.75
C ARG A 53 15.92 -24.90 1.90
N HIS A 54 15.50 -24.13 2.91
CA HIS A 54 14.82 -24.63 4.10
C HIS A 54 13.47 -23.92 4.31
N PRO A 55 12.44 -24.24 3.49
CA PRO A 55 11.16 -23.51 3.51
C PRO A 55 10.42 -23.54 4.86
N SER A 56 10.68 -24.55 5.70
CA SER A 56 10.12 -24.64 7.06
C SER A 56 10.47 -23.41 7.92
N TYR A 57 11.58 -22.73 7.65
CA TYR A 57 11.96 -21.50 8.36
C TYR A 57 11.15 -20.28 7.97
N VAL A 58 10.38 -20.30 6.87
CA VAL A 58 9.46 -19.20 6.52
C VAL A 58 8.43 -19.02 7.63
N ALA A 59 7.77 -20.11 8.03
CA ALA A 59 6.78 -20.10 9.09
C ALA A 59 7.42 -19.82 10.46
N LYS A 60 8.58 -20.44 10.77
CA LYS A 60 9.31 -20.19 12.03
C LYS A 60 9.71 -18.72 12.17
N PHE A 61 10.25 -18.12 11.11
CA PHE A 61 10.66 -16.72 11.12
C PHE A 61 9.48 -15.76 11.33
N ALA A 62 8.33 -16.04 10.70
CA ALA A 62 7.11 -15.26 10.93
C ALA A 62 6.62 -15.38 12.40
N LYS A 63 6.77 -16.56 13.01
CA LYS A 63 6.48 -16.78 14.43
C LYS A 63 7.45 -16.01 15.33
N TRP A 64 8.76 -16.12 15.10
CA TRP A 64 9.79 -15.47 15.91
C TRP A 64 9.58 -13.95 16.00
N LYS A 65 9.21 -13.29 14.89
CA LYS A 65 8.91 -11.86 14.86
C LYS A 65 7.77 -11.44 15.79
N LYS A 66 6.82 -12.33 16.06
CA LYS A 66 5.65 -12.05 16.90
C LYS A 66 5.83 -12.54 18.34
N GLU A 67 6.90 -13.27 18.60
CA GLU A 67 7.10 -13.99 19.86
C GLU A 67 7.23 -13.03 21.05
N LEU A 68 8.02 -11.95 20.93
CA LEU A 68 8.14 -10.97 22.02
C LEU A 68 6.83 -10.25 22.30
N GLU A 69 6.08 -9.88 21.27
CA GLU A 69 4.75 -9.29 21.45
C GLU A 69 3.80 -10.27 22.16
N ALA A 70 3.83 -11.56 21.80
CA ALA A 70 3.04 -12.59 22.46
C ALA A 70 3.43 -12.75 23.94
N ARG A 71 4.73 -12.76 24.26
CA ARG A 71 5.23 -12.82 25.64
C ARG A 71 4.84 -11.59 26.45
N ALA A 72 4.94 -10.39 25.87
CA ALA A 72 4.53 -9.16 26.51
C ALA A 72 3.03 -9.17 26.85
N LYS A 73 2.18 -9.65 25.92
CA LYS A 73 0.74 -9.82 26.17
C LYS A 73 0.46 -10.78 27.31
N LEU A 74 1.17 -11.91 27.37
CA LEU A 74 1.03 -12.88 28.45
C LEU A 74 1.42 -12.26 29.80
N ASN A 75 2.53 -11.54 29.86
CA ASN A 75 3.00 -10.88 31.09
C ASN A 75 1.97 -9.86 31.60
N ILE A 76 1.42 -9.03 30.70
CA ILE A 76 0.35 -8.07 31.04
C ILE A 76 -0.89 -8.81 31.54
N ALA A 77 -1.30 -9.87 30.85
CA ALA A 77 -2.46 -10.66 31.25
C ALA A 77 -2.28 -11.27 32.65
N MET A 78 -1.11 -11.85 32.94
CA MET A 78 -0.80 -12.42 34.25
C MET A 78 -0.83 -11.37 35.36
N LYS A 79 -0.29 -10.16 35.12
CA LYS A 79 -0.40 -9.04 36.07
C LYS A 79 -1.85 -8.68 36.37
N ILE A 80 -2.69 -8.63 35.35
CA ILE A 80 -4.11 -8.29 35.50
C ILE A 80 -4.85 -9.41 36.25
N THR A 81 -4.66 -10.67 35.89
CA THR A 81 -5.47 -11.78 36.42
C THR A 81 -5.00 -12.25 37.80
N ASN A 82 -3.68 -12.35 37.99
CA ASN A 82 -3.11 -12.96 39.18
C ASN A 82 -2.79 -11.91 40.24
N GLU A 83 -2.16 -10.82 39.83
CA GLU A 83 -1.73 -9.73 40.73
C GLU A 83 -2.82 -8.68 40.93
N LYS A 84 -3.90 -8.71 40.11
CA LYS A 84 -4.99 -7.73 40.12
C LYS A 84 -4.48 -6.29 39.96
N ASP A 85 -3.43 -6.14 39.16
CA ASP A 85 -2.76 -4.86 38.90
C ASP A 85 -3.72 -3.93 38.13
N THR A 86 -4.19 -2.88 38.82
CA THR A 86 -5.12 -1.89 38.27
C THR A 86 -4.44 -0.97 37.25
N GLU A 87 -3.16 -0.67 37.42
CA GLU A 87 -2.39 0.15 36.48
C GLU A 87 -2.20 -0.60 35.15
N ALA A 88 -1.84 -1.87 35.20
CA ALA A 88 -1.77 -2.74 34.02
C ALA A 88 -3.12 -2.85 33.32
N SER A 89 -4.22 -2.89 34.08
CA SER A 89 -5.59 -2.92 33.56
C SER A 89 -5.95 -1.63 32.82
N VAL A 90 -5.66 -0.46 33.43
CA VAL A 90 -5.88 0.86 32.81
C VAL A 90 -5.06 0.98 31.53
N TYR A 91 -3.76 0.67 31.59
CA TYR A 91 -2.87 0.68 30.42
C TYR A 91 -3.43 -0.16 29.26
N TYR A 92 -3.89 -1.37 29.54
CA TYR A 92 -4.45 -2.26 28.53
C TYR A 92 -5.70 -1.68 27.88
N LEU A 93 -6.64 -1.15 28.68
CA LEU A 93 -7.87 -0.54 28.18
C LEU A 93 -7.60 0.70 27.32
N GLU A 94 -6.72 1.61 27.78
CA GLU A 94 -6.33 2.78 27.01
C GLU A 94 -5.69 2.40 25.68
N ARG A 95 -4.79 1.41 25.69
CA ARG A 95 -4.13 0.93 24.48
C ARG A 95 -5.15 0.38 23.49
N GLN A 96 -6.15 -0.36 23.97
CA GLN A 96 -7.20 -0.92 23.12
C GLN A 96 -8.08 0.16 22.50
N THR A 97 -8.43 1.21 23.26
CA THR A 97 -9.16 2.38 22.75
C THR A 97 -8.36 3.10 21.66
N LYS A 98 -7.08 3.38 21.91
CA LYS A 98 -6.18 4.01 20.90
C LYS A 98 -6.12 3.21 19.60
N LEU A 99 -6.03 1.88 19.67
CA LEU A 99 -6.02 1.02 18.49
C LEU A 99 -7.34 1.06 17.72
N ARG A 100 -8.49 1.06 18.42
CA ARG A 100 -9.82 1.20 17.81
C ARG A 100 -9.98 2.54 17.10
N ASP A 101 -9.56 3.63 17.76
CA ASP A 101 -9.62 4.98 17.19
C ASP A 101 -8.74 5.11 15.94
N GLN A 102 -7.53 4.55 15.99
CA GLN A 102 -6.62 4.54 14.84
C GLN A 102 -7.21 3.72 13.68
N ALA A 103 -7.82 2.58 13.95
CA ALA A 103 -8.49 1.76 12.94
C ALA A 103 -9.67 2.50 12.30
N ALA A 104 -10.51 3.17 13.12
CA ALA A 104 -11.63 3.98 12.65
C ALA A 104 -11.16 5.15 11.77
N ARG A 105 -10.13 5.90 12.20
CA ARG A 105 -9.52 6.98 11.41
C ARG A 105 -8.98 6.48 10.08
N THR A 106 -8.28 5.34 10.10
CA THR A 106 -7.72 4.73 8.89
C THR A 106 -8.82 4.31 7.92
N SER A 107 -9.90 3.71 8.42
CA SER A 107 -11.08 3.33 7.62
C SER A 107 -11.73 4.55 6.97
N LEU A 108 -11.98 5.60 7.77
CA LEU A 108 -12.57 6.85 7.30
C LEU A 108 -11.71 7.54 6.24
N ASN A 109 -10.39 7.59 6.44
CA ASN A 109 -9.46 8.16 5.46
C ASN A 109 -9.48 7.38 4.14
N ARG A 110 -9.58 6.05 4.18
CA ARG A 110 -9.72 5.22 2.97
C ARG A 110 -11.04 5.49 2.25
N ALA A 111 -12.15 5.58 2.97
CA ALA A 111 -13.46 5.89 2.39
C ALA A 111 -13.46 7.27 1.73
N LYS A 112 -12.92 8.29 2.41
CA LYS A 112 -12.74 9.63 1.85
C LYS A 112 -11.89 9.61 0.57
N ALA A 113 -10.75 8.91 0.59
CA ALA A 113 -9.89 8.80 -0.58
C ALA A 113 -10.60 8.12 -1.77
N GLN A 114 -11.43 7.10 -1.52
CA GLN A 114 -12.26 6.47 -2.56
C GLN A 114 -13.30 7.45 -3.11
N GLN A 115 -13.99 8.18 -2.24
CA GLN A 115 -14.98 9.19 -2.64
C GLN A 115 -14.35 10.28 -3.51
N THR A 116 -13.19 10.82 -3.11
CA THR A 116 -12.46 11.83 -3.89
C THR A 116 -12.05 11.28 -5.26
N ARG A 117 -11.59 10.03 -5.34
CA ARG A 117 -11.23 9.40 -6.63
C ARG A 117 -12.44 9.28 -7.56
N LEU A 118 -13.60 8.88 -7.02
CA LEU A 118 -14.84 8.78 -7.79
C LEU A 118 -15.31 10.16 -8.26
N GLN A 119 -15.29 11.16 -7.38
CA GLN A 119 -15.63 12.55 -7.71
C GLN A 119 -14.73 13.09 -8.83
N ASN A 120 -13.41 12.91 -8.73
CA ASN A 120 -12.47 13.33 -9.78
C ASN A 120 -12.74 12.62 -11.11
N LYS A 121 -13.08 11.33 -11.08
CA LYS A 121 -13.42 10.56 -12.29
C LYS A 121 -14.72 11.08 -12.93
N LEU A 122 -15.72 11.41 -12.12
CA LEU A 122 -16.98 11.99 -12.59
C LEU A 122 -16.77 13.38 -13.17
N LEU A 123 -16.03 14.24 -12.45
CA LEU A 123 -15.69 15.59 -12.91
C LEU A 123 -14.94 15.56 -14.25
N LYS A 124 -13.97 14.65 -14.39
CA LYS A 124 -13.24 14.49 -15.65
C LYS A 124 -14.17 14.09 -16.81
N LYS A 125 -15.09 13.15 -16.59
CA LYS A 125 -16.09 12.76 -17.59
C LYS A 125 -17.03 13.92 -17.95
N GLN A 126 -17.45 14.71 -16.97
CA GLN A 126 -18.28 15.88 -17.20
C GLN A 126 -17.54 16.92 -18.05
N LEU A 127 -16.26 17.17 -17.76
CA LEU A 127 -15.42 18.06 -18.57
C LEU A 127 -15.29 17.58 -20.01
N GLU A 128 -15.04 16.28 -20.24
CA GLU A 128 -14.98 15.69 -21.59
C GLU A 128 -16.32 15.85 -22.35
N GLN A 129 -17.46 15.67 -21.66
CA GLN A 129 -18.78 15.89 -22.24
C GLN A 129 -19.05 17.36 -22.58
N ILE A 130 -18.63 18.29 -21.72
CA ILE A 130 -18.76 19.72 -21.96
C ILE A 130 -17.92 20.12 -23.18
N ASP A 131 -16.66 19.67 -23.24
CA ASP A 131 -15.75 19.98 -24.35
C ASP A 131 -16.29 19.47 -25.70
N THR A 132 -16.74 18.21 -25.74
CA THR A 132 -17.36 17.64 -26.94
C THR A 132 -18.65 18.36 -27.34
N THR A 133 -19.47 18.80 -26.38
CA THR A 133 -20.69 19.57 -26.65
C THR A 133 -20.37 20.96 -27.17
N ALA A 134 -19.38 21.63 -26.58
CA ALA A 134 -18.91 22.95 -27.01
C ALA A 134 -18.33 22.90 -28.43
N SER A 135 -17.56 21.86 -28.78
CA SER A 135 -17.08 21.65 -30.14
C SER A 135 -18.24 21.51 -31.14
N LYS A 136 -19.22 20.65 -30.85
CA LYS A 136 -20.40 20.47 -31.72
C LYS A 136 -21.20 21.75 -31.89
N ALA A 137 -21.36 22.54 -30.83
CA ALA A 137 -22.04 23.83 -30.87
C ALA A 137 -21.29 24.83 -31.77
N ARG A 138 -19.96 24.91 -31.64
CA ARG A 138 -19.11 25.76 -32.48
C ARG A 138 -19.23 25.38 -33.96
N ASP A 139 -19.16 24.08 -34.28
CA ASP A 139 -19.28 23.59 -35.65
C ASP A 139 -20.66 23.94 -36.25
N SER A 140 -21.72 23.78 -35.45
CA SER A 140 -23.08 24.12 -35.86
C SER A 140 -23.26 25.61 -36.11
N MET A 141 -22.69 26.46 -35.25
CA MET A 141 -22.69 27.92 -35.43
C MET A 141 -21.94 28.35 -36.69
N SER A 142 -20.76 27.79 -36.93
CA SER A 142 -19.99 28.10 -38.15
C SER A 142 -20.76 27.74 -39.42
N LYS A 143 -21.50 26.63 -39.41
CA LYS A 143 -22.35 26.24 -40.53
C LYS A 143 -23.49 27.22 -40.77
N LEU A 144 -24.19 27.65 -39.72
CA LEU A 144 -25.26 28.64 -39.80
C LEU A 144 -24.75 29.99 -40.34
N ASP A 145 -23.57 30.43 -39.90
CA ASP A 145 -22.94 31.66 -40.37
C ASP A 145 -22.63 31.60 -41.87
N MET A 146 -22.04 30.48 -42.32
CA MET A 146 -21.78 30.25 -43.75
C MET A 146 -23.05 30.23 -44.60
N ASP A 147 -24.12 29.59 -44.12
CA ASP A 147 -25.39 29.54 -44.83
C ASP A 147 -26.05 30.94 -44.89
N THR A 148 -25.92 31.72 -43.83
CA THR A 148 -26.38 33.13 -43.78
C THR A 148 -25.62 33.99 -44.79
N LEU A 149 -24.28 33.88 -44.84
CA LEU A 149 -23.45 34.59 -45.81
C LEU A 149 -23.81 34.25 -47.26
N LYS A 150 -24.06 32.97 -47.56
CA LYS A 150 -24.54 32.55 -48.89
C LYS A 150 -25.90 33.15 -49.24
N HIS A 151 -26.82 33.18 -48.28
CA HIS A 151 -28.14 33.78 -48.50
C HIS A 151 -28.02 35.30 -48.77
N LEU A 152 -27.18 36.01 -48.03
CA LEU A 152 -26.96 37.44 -48.25
C LEU A 152 -26.33 37.73 -49.62
N ALA A 153 -25.35 36.92 -50.04
CA ALA A 153 -24.73 37.04 -51.37
C ALA A 153 -25.76 36.87 -52.51
N ASN A 154 -26.73 35.96 -52.34
CA ASN A 154 -27.79 35.75 -53.33
C ASN A 154 -28.82 36.89 -53.36
N LEU A 155 -29.01 37.63 -52.26
CA LEU A 155 -29.88 38.80 -52.22
C LEU A 155 -29.23 40.01 -52.91
N ASP A 156 -27.92 40.20 -52.75
CA ASP A 156 -27.15 41.30 -53.37
C ASP A 156 -27.10 41.17 -54.91
N GLN A 157 -27.12 39.94 -55.44
CA GLN A 157 -27.24 39.68 -56.88
C GLN A 157 -28.65 39.94 -57.45
N GLY A 158 -29.66 40.17 -56.60
CA GLY A 158 -31.05 40.41 -56.98
C GLY A 158 -31.53 41.86 -56.85
N VAL A 159 -30.69 42.78 -56.37
CA VAL A 159 -31.05 44.21 -56.28
C VAL A 159 -30.54 44.93 -57.53
N ASP A 160 -31.40 45.08 -58.53
CA ASP A 160 -31.15 45.98 -59.65
C ASP A 160 -31.32 47.43 -59.18
N ILE A 161 -30.21 48.09 -58.84
CA ILE A 161 -30.17 49.49 -58.41
C ILE A 161 -30.36 50.46 -59.59
N ASN A 162 -30.55 49.97 -60.82
CA ASN A 162 -30.82 50.81 -62.00
C ASN A 162 -32.32 51.05 -62.26
N GLY A 163 -33.21 50.70 -61.32
CA GLY A 163 -34.66 50.84 -61.45
C GLY A 163 -35.33 51.90 -60.57
N ILE A 164 -34.56 52.81 -59.94
CA ILE A 164 -35.12 53.91 -59.15
C ILE A 164 -34.85 55.23 -59.89
N ASP A 165 -35.78 55.58 -60.78
CA ASP A 165 -36.03 56.96 -61.20
C ASP A 165 -36.91 57.69 -60.16
#